data_AF-A0A2H1VCG1-F1
#
_entry.id   AF-A0A2H1VCG1-F1
#
_cell.length_a   1.000
_cell.length_b   1.000
_cell.length_c   1.000
_cell.angle_alpha   90.00
_cell.angle_beta   90.00
_cell.angle_gamma   90.00
#
_symmetry.space_group_name_H-M   'P 1'
#
loop_
_entity.id
_entity.type
_entity.pdbx_description
1 polymer ?
#
loop_
_entity_poly.entity_id
_entity_poly.type
_entity_poly.pdbx_seq_one_letter_code
_entity_poly.pdbx_strand_id
1 'polypeptide(L)'
;MWTGILNGKMAFELPDVLNAEIYLNFLQNQLPNLLEDMPLSIFRDMWFQQDGCPAHYSRSVRQFLDEEYSGRWIEGGLALSRGQPAHRI
;
A
#
# COMPACT_ATOMS: atom_id res chain seq x y z
N MET A 1 -5.98 13.71 7.67
CA MET A 1 -4.75 13.06 8.16
C MET A 1 -4.85 11.55 7.98
N TRP A 2 -3.89 10.96 7.28
CA TRP A 2 -3.77 9.52 7.02
C TRP A 2 -2.55 8.97 7.74
N THR A 3 -2.64 7.80 8.38
CA THR A 3 -1.50 7.19 9.10
C THR A 3 -1.25 5.77 8.64
N GLY A 4 0.02 5.44 8.45
CA GLY A 4 0.48 4.09 8.14
C GLY A 4 0.90 3.33 9.37
N ILE A 5 0.51 2.05 9.46
CA ILE A 5 1.00 1.12 10.47
C ILE A 5 1.96 0.15 9.79
N LEU A 6 3.17 0.04 10.32
CA LEU A 6 4.17 -0.94 9.90
C LEU A 6 4.55 -1.81 11.10
N ASN A 7 4.46 -3.14 10.95
CA ASN A 7 4.80 -4.09 12.00
C ASN A 7 4.14 -3.79 13.36
N GLY A 8 2.86 -3.38 13.34
CA GLY A 8 2.10 -3.03 14.54
C GLY A 8 2.45 -1.69 15.19
N LYS A 9 3.29 -0.85 14.55
CA LYS A 9 3.64 0.49 15.02
C LYS A 9 3.23 1.54 14.01
N MET A 10 2.77 2.70 14.49
CA MET A 10 2.58 3.87 13.66
C MET A 10 3.93 4.29 13.06
N ALA A 11 4.00 4.45 11.75
CA ALA A 11 5.25 4.66 11.02
C ALA A 11 5.32 6.00 10.28
N PHE A 12 4.21 6.49 9.73
CA PHE A 12 4.20 7.73 8.95
C PHE A 12 2.82 8.37 8.86
N GLU A 13 2.81 9.64 8.48
CA GLU A 13 1.62 10.45 8.24
C GLU A 13 1.64 10.98 6.81
N LEU A 14 0.48 10.95 6.14
CA LEU A 14 0.32 11.53 4.82
C LEU A 14 -0.37 12.89 4.90
N PRO A 15 -0.15 13.79 3.92
CA PRO A 15 -0.79 15.10 3.86
C PRO A 15 -2.31 15.02 3.95
N ASP A 16 -2.93 16.06 4.51
CA ASP A 16 -4.40 16.16 4.59
C ASP A 16 -5.07 16.19 3.22
N VAL A 17 -4.40 16.78 2.23
CA VAL A 17 -4.82 16.76 0.82
C VAL A 17 -4.03 15.69 0.09
N LEU A 18 -4.60 14.50 0.03
CA LEU A 18 -4.02 13.35 -0.67
C LEU A 18 -4.68 13.21 -2.04
N ASN A 19 -3.87 13.24 -3.11
CA ASN A 19 -4.28 12.83 -4.44
C ASN A 19 -3.44 11.64 -4.92
N ALA A 20 -3.83 11.06 -6.04
CA ALA A 20 -3.18 9.86 -6.59
C ALA A 20 -1.68 10.05 -6.89
N GLU A 21 -1.28 11.23 -7.36
CA GLU A 21 0.12 11.54 -7.70
C GLU A 21 0.98 11.66 -6.45
N ILE A 22 0.50 12.41 -5.45
CA ILE A 22 1.17 12.53 -4.14
C ILE A 22 1.30 11.17 -3.49
N TYR A 23 0.24 10.35 -3.55
CA TYR A 23 0.26 9.00 -2.99
C TYR A 23 1.26 8.10 -3.72
N LEU A 24 1.25 8.09 -5.05
CA LEU A 24 2.20 7.30 -5.83
C LEU A 24 3.65 7.73 -5.56
N ASN A 25 3.92 9.03 -5.49
CA ASN A 25 5.24 9.55 -5.16
C ASN A 25 5.69 9.11 -3.75
N PHE A 26 4.77 9.10 -2.78
CA PHE A 26 5.04 8.55 -1.46
C PHE A 26 5.44 7.06 -1.54
N LEU A 27 4.66 6.24 -2.25
CA LEU A 27 4.93 4.81 -2.40
C LEU A 27 6.28 4.50 -3.06
N GLN A 28 6.67 5.30 -4.05
CA GLN A 28 7.90 5.08 -4.82
C GLN A 28 9.15 5.62 -4.11
N ASN A 29 9.04 6.77 -3.46
CA ASN A 29 10.22 7.54 -3.07
C ASN A 29 10.37 7.71 -1.55
N GLN A 30 9.32 7.52 -0.77
CA GLN A 30 9.35 7.70 0.68
C GLN A 30 9.17 6.40 1.43
N LEU A 31 8.19 5.59 1.04
CA LEU A 31 7.91 4.30 1.67
C LEU A 31 9.15 3.38 1.70
N PRO A 32 9.98 3.24 0.64
CA PRO A 32 11.15 2.37 0.69
C PRO A 32 12.16 2.78 1.78
N ASN A 33 12.35 4.08 2.01
CA ASN A 33 13.24 4.58 3.06
C ASN A 33 12.69 4.25 4.45
N LEU A 34 11.37 4.27 4.63
CA LEU A 34 10.73 3.88 5.89
C LEU A 34 10.84 2.37 6.16
N LEU A 35 11.12 1.58 5.13
CA LEU A 35 11.26 0.13 5.19
C LEU A 35 12.73 -0.33 5.17
N GLU A 36 13.69 0.59 5.05
CA GLU A 36 15.13 0.28 4.89
C GLU A 36 15.68 -0.54 6.08
N ASP A 37 15.23 -0.22 7.29
CA ASP A 37 15.64 -0.92 8.52
C ASP A 37 14.94 -2.29 8.71
N MET A 38 13.98 -2.66 7.85
CA MET A 38 13.34 -3.97 7.94
C MET A 38 14.22 -5.06 7.31
N PRO A 39 14.38 -6.22 7.98
CA PRO A 39 14.94 -7.39 7.35
C PRO A 39 14.24 -7.72 6.03
N LEU A 40 15.03 -7.99 4.98
CA LEU A 40 14.51 -8.33 3.65
C LEU A 40 13.53 -9.51 3.64
N SER A 41 13.64 -10.43 4.60
CA SER A 41 12.69 -11.52 4.79
C SER A 41 11.30 -11.00 5.16
N ILE A 42 11.22 -10.04 6.07
CA ILE A 42 9.97 -9.41 6.48
C ILE A 42 9.38 -8.60 5.32
N PHE A 43 10.21 -7.85 4.60
CA PHE A 43 9.76 -7.06 3.45
C PHE A 43 9.13 -7.93 2.35
N ARG A 44 9.74 -9.08 2.01
CA ARG A 44 9.22 -9.99 0.98
C ARG A 44 7.87 -10.61 1.33
N ASP A 45 7.66 -10.89 2.61
CA ASP A 45 6.44 -11.54 3.09
C ASP A 45 5.36 -10.54 3.55
N MET A 46 5.64 -9.23 3.46
CA MET A 46 4.74 -8.17 3.89
C MET A 46 3.49 -8.09 3.01
N TRP A 47 2.35 -7.85 3.64
CA TRP A 47 1.10 -7.47 2.98
C TRP A 47 0.89 -5.96 3.05
N PHE A 48 0.54 -5.36 1.92
CA PHE A 48 0.16 -3.96 1.85
C PHE A 48 -1.37 -3.82 1.95
N GLN A 49 -1.87 -3.02 2.88
CA GLN A 49 -3.31 -2.78 3.02
C GLN A 49 -3.59 -1.27 2.96
N GLN A 50 -4.49 -0.88 2.08
CA GLN A 50 -5.00 0.49 1.97
C GLN A 50 -6.52 0.51 2.13
N ASP A 51 -7.10 1.66 2.41
CA ASP A 51 -8.55 1.82 2.47
C ASP A 51 -9.12 2.35 1.13
N GLY A 52 -10.43 2.59 1.10
CA GLY A 52 -11.14 3.18 -0.03
C GLY A 52 -11.01 4.70 -0.20
N CYS A 53 -9.90 5.33 0.19
CA CYS A 53 -9.63 6.71 -0.20
C CYS A 53 -9.51 6.82 -1.74
N PRO A 54 -10.19 7.79 -2.40
CA PRO A 54 -10.10 8.00 -3.85
C PRO A 54 -8.68 8.10 -4.43
N ALA A 55 -7.71 8.60 -3.66
CA ALA A 55 -6.32 8.69 -4.07
C ALA A 55 -5.68 7.31 -4.31
N HIS A 56 -6.12 6.29 -3.56
CA HIS A 56 -5.60 4.93 -3.62
C HIS A 56 -6.11 4.14 -4.84
N TYR A 57 -7.28 4.49 -5.36
CA TYR A 57 -7.95 3.77 -6.47
C TYR A 57 -7.42 4.07 -7.87
N SER A 58 -6.51 5.03 -8.00
CA SER A 58 -5.99 5.42 -9.31
C SER A 58 -5.33 4.23 -10.02
N ARG A 59 -5.39 4.22 -11.35
CA ARG A 59 -4.82 3.14 -12.15
C ARG A 59 -3.30 3.01 -11.95
N SER A 60 -2.60 4.13 -11.83
CA SER A 60 -1.15 4.17 -11.65
C SER A 60 -0.73 3.61 -10.29
N VAL A 61 -1.49 3.91 -9.23
CA VAL A 61 -1.26 3.34 -7.89
C VAL A 61 -1.45 1.83 -7.90
N ARG A 62 -2.57 1.33 -8.47
CA ARG A 62 -2.82 -0.11 -8.55
C ARG A 62 -1.78 -0.85 -9.38
N GLN A 63 -1.37 -0.28 -10.52
CA GLN A 63 -0.30 -0.86 -11.33
C GLN A 63 1.01 -0.98 -10.53
N PHE A 64 1.40 0.07 -9.82
CA PHE A 64 2.58 0.02 -8.95
C PHE A 64 2.47 -1.07 -7.88
N LEU A 65 1.31 -1.21 -7.23
CA LEU A 65 1.09 -2.24 -6.22
C LEU A 65 1.08 -3.66 -6.80
N ASP A 66 0.57 -3.85 -8.02
CA ASP A 66 0.62 -5.13 -8.73
C ASP A 66 2.06 -5.54 -9.09
N GLU A 67 2.91 -4.56 -9.41
CA GLU A 67 4.32 -4.76 -9.75
C GLU A 67 5.17 -5.03 -8.48
N GLU A 68 5.08 -4.18 -7.46
CA GLU A 68 5.95 -4.26 -6.27
C GLU A 68 5.44 -5.25 -5.20
N TYR A 69 4.12 -5.33 -5.03
CA TYR A 69 3.45 -6.15 -4.02
C TYR A 69 2.57 -7.23 -4.65
N SER A 70 3.03 -7.81 -5.77
CA SER A 70 2.28 -8.79 -6.56
C SER A 70 1.71 -9.92 -5.70
N GLY A 71 0.39 -10.04 -5.66
CA GLY A 71 -0.31 -11.05 -4.86
C GLY A 71 -0.36 -10.80 -3.35
N ARG A 72 0.12 -9.65 -2.87
CA ARG A 72 0.28 -9.31 -1.44
C ARG A 72 -0.22 -7.91 -1.09
N TRP A 73 -1.20 -7.39 -1.82
CA TRP A 73 -1.86 -6.14 -1.44
C TRP A 73 -3.38 -6.26 -1.47
N ILE A 74 -4.06 -5.54 -0.56
CA ILE A 74 -5.52 -5.56 -0.38
C ILE A 74 -6.03 -4.12 -0.29
N GLU A 75 -7.16 -3.88 -0.94
CA GLU A 75 -7.92 -2.63 -0.87
C GLU A 75 -9.16 -2.79 0.00
N GLY A 76 -9.28 -1.96 1.04
CA GLY A 76 -10.37 -1.94 2.00
C GLY A 76 -11.45 -0.93 1.63
N GLY A 77 -12.40 -1.34 0.79
CA GLY A 77 -13.51 -0.49 0.35
C GLY A 77 -14.06 -0.97 -0.98
N LEU A 78 -15.39 -0.99 -1.10
CA LEU A 78 -16.19 -1.67 -2.13
C LEU A 78 -15.63 -1.64 -3.58
N ALA A 79 -14.76 -2.59 -3.93
CA ALA A 79 -14.78 -3.32 -5.19
C ALA A 79 -13.76 -4.46 -5.13
N LEU A 80 -14.26 -5.69 -5.05
CA LEU A 80 -13.55 -6.88 -5.49
C LEU A 80 -13.22 -6.73 -6.99
N SER A 81 -12.16 -6.01 -7.36
CA SER A 81 -11.66 -6.04 -8.72
C SER A 81 -10.75 -7.26 -8.88
N ARG A 82 -11.39 -8.36 -9.30
CA ARG A 82 -10.87 -9.52 -10.04
C ARG A 82 -9.36 -9.76 -10.04
N GLY A 83 -8.96 -10.96 -9.58
CA GLY A 83 -7.73 -11.60 -10.05
C GLY A 83 -7.04 -12.55 -9.07
N GLN A 84 -7.27 -12.41 -7.77
CA GLN A 84 -6.60 -13.27 -6.79
C GLN A 84 -7.45 -14.53 -6.51
N PRO A 85 -6.88 -15.74 -6.61
CA PRO A 85 -7.56 -16.93 -6.11
C PRO A 85 -7.76 -16.74 -4.61
N ALA A 86 -9.02 -16.78 -4.20
CA ALA A 86 -9.42 -16.67 -2.80
C ALA A 86 -8.84 -17.85 -2.02
N HIS A 87 -7.67 -17.67 -1.43
CA HIS A 87 -7.26 -18.47 -0.28
C HIS A 87 -8.03 -17.92 0.90
N ARG A 88 -9.16 -18.58 1.18
CA ARG A 88 -9.93 -18.42 2.41
C ARG A 88 -8.98 -18.58 3.60
N ILE A 89 -8.98 -17.59 4.48
CA ILE A 89 -8.65 -17.77 5.89
C ILE A 89 -9.93 -18.23 6.60
#